data_AF-A0A0R1K765-F1
#
_entry.id   AF-A0A0R1K765-F1
#
_cell.length_a   1.000
_cell.length_b   1.000
_cell.length_c   1.000
_cell.angle_alpha   90.00
_cell.angle_beta   90.00
_cell.angle_gamma   90.00
#
_symmetry.space_group_name_H-M   'P 1'
#
loop_
_entity.id
_entity.type
_entity.pdbx_description
1 polymer ?
#
loop_
_entity_poly.entity_id
_entity_poly.type
_entity_poly.pdbx_seq_one_letter_code
_entity_poly.pdbx_strand_id
1 'polypeptide(L)'
;MKQAGIKVSPYYAMMTKVTEELPAATTNTADNGSNAFNGSQVFITDNSKKIKADKLTAKQKEILHDYKIIQYDITAGNQYSAKWATQKVK
;
A
#
# COMPACT_ATOMS: atom_id res chain seq x y z
N MET A 1 6.46 -4.66 14.10
CA MET A 1 6.27 -6.13 14.02
C MET A 1 7.57 -6.92 13.80
N LYS A 2 8.71 -6.26 13.53
CA LYS A 2 10.03 -6.89 13.34
C LYS A 2 10.68 -7.45 14.62
N GLN A 3 10.06 -7.27 15.79
CA GLN A 3 10.71 -7.48 17.09
C GLN A 3 10.40 -8.83 17.75
N ALA A 4 9.59 -9.68 17.14
CA ALA A 4 9.38 -11.05 17.59
C ALA A 4 9.37 -11.94 16.35
N GLY A 5 10.22 -12.97 16.30
CA GLY A 5 10.35 -13.94 15.20
C GLY A 5 9.10 -14.82 15.02
N ILE A 6 7.93 -14.21 14.98
CA ILE A 6 6.63 -14.81 14.76
C ILE A 6 6.52 -15.08 13.26
N LYS A 7 6.05 -16.28 12.87
CA LYS A 7 5.64 -16.57 11.49
C LYS A 7 4.58 -15.55 11.07
N VAL A 8 5.00 -14.50 10.36
CA VAL A 8 4.09 -13.50 9.81
C VAL A 8 3.36 -14.10 8.63
N SER A 9 2.05 -13.88 8.55
CA SER A 9 1.31 -14.25 7.35
C SER A 9 1.84 -13.44 6.15
N PRO A 10 1.74 -13.96 4.92
CA PRO A 10 2.16 -13.22 3.72
C PRO A 10 1.55 -11.81 3.63
N TYR A 11 0.33 -11.61 4.13
CA TYR A 11 -0.30 -10.28 4.21
C TYR A 11 0.45 -9.33 5.16
N TYR A 12 0.82 -9.80 6.36
CA TYR A 12 1.60 -8.98 7.30
C TYR A 12 3.01 -8.69 6.80
N ALA A 13 3.64 -9.64 6.09
CA ALA A 13 4.93 -9.40 5.44
C ALA A 13 4.82 -8.30 4.36
N MET A 14 3.76 -8.31 3.55
CA MET A 14 3.48 -7.26 2.57
C MET A 14 3.25 -5.91 3.27
N MET A 15 2.42 -5.87 4.32
CA MET A 15 2.16 -4.62 5.05
C MET A 15 3.44 -4.06 5.70
N THR A 16 4.33 -4.94 6.16
CA THR A 16 5.65 -4.54 6.67
C THR A 16 6.48 -3.90 5.56
N LYS A 17 6.55 -4.50 4.37
CA LYS A 17 7.24 -3.90 3.21
C LYS A 17 6.64 -2.55 2.82
N VAL A 18 5.32 -2.42 2.81
CA VAL A 18 4.63 -1.15 2.53
C VAL A 18 5.06 -0.09 3.55
N THR A 19 5.08 -0.44 4.83
CA THR A 19 5.40 0.51 5.91
C THR A 19 6.90 0.87 5.95
N GLU A 20 7.79 -0.09 5.65
CA GLU A 20 9.24 0.14 5.68
C GLU A 20 9.78 0.81 4.41
N GLU A 21 9.13 0.61 3.25
CA GLU A 21 9.69 1.02 1.96
C GLU A 21 8.92 2.13 1.24
N LEU A 22 7.62 2.30 1.51
CA LEU A 22 6.84 3.39 0.92
C LEU A 22 6.86 4.61 1.85
N PRO A 23 6.98 5.83 1.29
CA PRO A 23 6.75 7.04 2.07
C PRO A 23 5.28 7.11 2.52
N ALA A 24 5.01 7.86 3.58
CA ALA A 24 3.67 7.98 4.15
C ALA A 24 2.68 8.53 3.11
N ALA A 25 1.59 7.79 2.85
CA ALA A 25 0.57 8.21 1.89
C ALA A 25 -0.51 9.07 2.56
N THR A 26 -0.95 10.13 1.88
CA THR A 26 -2.08 10.97 2.28
C THR A 26 -2.88 11.42 1.06
N THR A 27 -4.10 11.89 1.28
CA THR A 27 -4.96 12.42 0.23
C THR A 27 -4.80 13.93 0.19
N ASN A 28 -4.29 14.48 -0.92
CA ASN A 28 -4.26 15.93 -1.08
C ASN A 28 -5.65 16.41 -1.55
N THR A 29 -6.39 17.05 -0.65
CA THR A 29 -7.69 17.67 -0.94
C THR A 29 -7.58 19.12 -1.40
N ALA A 30 -6.38 19.73 -1.31
CA ALA A 30 -6.16 21.16 -1.56
C ALA A 30 -5.82 21.53 -3.01
N ASP A 31 -5.42 20.58 -3.86
CA ASP A 31 -4.93 20.90 -5.22
C ASP A 31 -6.03 21.24 -6.23
N ASN A 32 -7.31 20.98 -5.93
CA ASN A 32 -8.41 21.24 -6.86
C ASN A 32 -9.54 22.02 -6.18
N GLY A 33 -9.53 23.35 -6.28
CA GLY A 33 -10.61 24.25 -5.87
C GLY A 33 -11.98 24.03 -6.56
N SER A 34 -12.13 22.96 -7.32
CA SER A 34 -13.36 22.62 -8.05
C SER A 34 -13.71 21.13 -8.04
N ASN A 35 -12.90 20.24 -7.44
CA ASN A 35 -13.19 18.79 -7.40
C ASN A 35 -12.73 18.15 -6.09
N ALA A 36 -13.46 18.40 -5.00
CA ALA A 36 -13.27 17.73 -3.70
C ALA A 36 -13.44 16.19 -3.75
N PHE A 37 -13.90 15.65 -4.89
CA PHE A 37 -14.11 14.21 -5.10
C PHE A 37 -12.89 13.48 -5.70
N ASN A 38 -11.87 14.23 -6.17
CA ASN A 38 -10.74 13.69 -6.93
C ASN A 38 -9.39 13.92 -6.21
N GLY A 39 -9.41 13.78 -4.88
CA GLY A 39 -8.22 13.91 -4.04
C GLY A 39 -7.14 12.95 -4.54
N SER A 40 -6.04 13.49 -5.07
CA SER A 40 -4.96 12.68 -5.62
C SER A 40 -4.11 12.14 -4.47
N GLN A 41 -3.79 10.84 -4.52
CA GLN A 41 -2.86 10.23 -3.56
C GLN A 41 -1.49 10.88 -3.69
N VAL A 42 -1.02 11.49 -2.60
CA VAL A 42 0.33 12.05 -2.48
C VAL A 42 1.08 11.31 -1.40
N PHE A 43 2.41 11.34 -1.51
CA PHE A 43 3.32 10.70 -0.57
C PHE A 43 4.17 11.77 0.11
N ILE A 44 4.36 11.64 1.41
CA ILE A 44 5.20 12.51 2.23
C ILE A 44 6.52 11.77 2.46
N THR A 45 7.60 12.36 1.97
CA THR A 45 8.95 11.84 2.24
C THR A 45 9.40 12.22 3.65
N ASP A 46 10.45 11.56 4.15
CA ASP A 46 11.02 11.87 5.48
C ASP A 46 11.48 13.33 5.62
N ASN A 47 11.82 13.96 4.50
CA ASN A 47 12.15 15.39 4.43
C ASN A 47 10.92 16.31 4.38
N SER A 48 9.73 15.80 4.76
CA SER A 48 8.45 16.51 4.72
C SER A 48 8.04 17.03 3.34
N LYS A 49 8.56 16.45 2.25
CA LYS A 49 8.21 16.86 0.88
C LYS A 49 7.04 16.03 0.36
N LYS A 50 6.05 16.70 -0.22
CA LYS A 50 4.95 16.07 -0.97
C LYS A 50 5.44 15.65 -2.35
N ILE A 51 5.30 14.37 -2.68
CA ILE A 51 5.59 13.81 -4.00
C ILE A 51 4.39 13.02 -4.53
N LYS A 52 4.29 12.87 -5.84
CA LYS A 52 3.29 12.02 -6.51
C LYS A 52 3.87 10.63 -6.78
N ALA A 53 3.01 9.67 -7.13
CA ALA A 53 3.40 8.27 -7.38
C ALA A 53 4.46 8.11 -8.49
N ASP A 54 4.51 9.03 -9.46
CA ASP A 54 5.49 9.06 -10.55
C ASP A 54 6.93 9.26 -10.06
N LYS A 55 7.11 9.96 -8.93
CA LYS A 55 8.41 10.23 -8.29
C LYS A 55 8.89 9.11 -7.36
N LEU A 56 8.09 8.07 -7.14
CA LEU A 56 8.53 6.88 -6.43
C LEU A 56 9.61 6.13 -7.22
N THR A 57 10.51 5.46 -6.51
CA THR A 57 11.49 4.55 -7.12
C THR A 57 10.78 3.38 -7.80
N ALA A 58 11.48 2.68 -8.71
CA ALA A 58 10.90 1.50 -9.38
C ALA A 58 10.41 0.44 -8.36
N LYS A 59 11.22 0.17 -7.33
CA LYS A 59 10.88 -0.76 -6.25
C LYS A 59 9.65 -0.31 -5.46
N GLN A 60 9.56 0.98 -5.14
CA GLN A 60 8.39 1.53 -4.44
C GLN A 60 7.11 1.45 -5.29
N LYS A 61 7.23 1.63 -6.62
CA LYS A 61 6.08 1.47 -7.54
C LYS A 61 5.59 0.03 -7.57
N GLU A 62 6.50 -0.94 -7.60
CA GLU A 62 6.16 -2.37 -7.54
C GLU A 62 5.43 -2.72 -6.24
N ILE A 63 5.98 -2.31 -5.09
CA ILE A 63 5.35 -2.55 -3.78
C ILE A 63 3.96 -1.89 -3.70
N LEU A 64 3.81 -0.66 -4.19
CA LEU A 64 2.53 0.04 -4.23
C LEU A 64 1.52 -0.67 -5.14
N HIS A 65 1.97 -1.20 -6.27
CA HIS A 65 1.14 -1.93 -7.21
C HIS A 65 0.63 -3.24 -6.61
N ASP A 66 1.52 -4.05 -6.04
CA ASP A 66 1.18 -5.31 -5.38
C ASP A 66 0.18 -5.07 -4.24
N TYR A 67 0.44 -4.03 -3.43
CA TYR A 67 -0.45 -3.61 -2.37
C TYR A 67 -1.86 -3.28 -2.91
N LYS A 68 -1.96 -2.51 -3.99
CA LYS A 68 -3.25 -2.13 -4.59
C LYS A 68 -4.02 -3.34 -5.13
N ILE A 69 -3.34 -4.29 -5.77
CA ILE A 69 -3.97 -5.51 -6.27
C ILE A 69 -4.56 -6.31 -5.09
N ILE A 70 -3.76 -6.55 -4.05
CA ILE A 70 -4.21 -7.33 -2.89
C ILE A 70 -5.36 -6.62 -2.17
N GLN A 71 -5.26 -5.31 -1.94
CA GLN A 71 -6.35 -4.53 -1.32
C GLN A 71 -7.64 -4.60 -2.14
N TYR A 72 -7.55 -4.46 -3.46
CA TYR A 72 -8.72 -4.57 -4.32
C TYR A 72 -9.34 -5.97 -4.25
N ASP A 73 -8.53 -7.02 -4.37
CA ASP A 73 -8.99 -8.42 -4.34
C ASP A 73 -9.75 -8.77 -3.05
N ILE A 74 -9.31 -8.26 -1.90
CA ILE A 74 -9.93 -8.55 -0.60
C ILE A 74 -11.09 -7.60 -0.23
N THR A 75 -11.22 -6.44 -0.86
CA THR A 75 -12.28 -5.44 -0.55
C THR A 75 -13.44 -5.47 -1.52
N ALA A 76 -13.15 -5.56 -2.83
CA ALA A 76 -14.15 -5.48 -3.89
C ALA A 76 -14.02 -6.60 -4.93
N GLY A 77 -12.92 -7.35 -4.92
CA GLY A 77 -12.63 -8.42 -5.86
C GLY A 77 -13.13 -9.80 -5.41
N ASN A 78 -12.52 -10.84 -6.00
CA ASN A 78 -12.98 -12.23 -5.88
C ASN A 78 -12.32 -13.01 -4.72
N GLN A 79 -11.52 -12.32 -3.90
CA GLN A 79 -10.85 -12.84 -2.72
C GLN A 79 -9.91 -14.04 -3.03
N TYR A 80 -9.20 -14.00 -4.15
CA TYR A 80 -8.25 -15.04 -4.53
C TYR A 80 -7.13 -15.21 -3.48
N SER A 81 -6.65 -14.09 -2.95
CA SER A 81 -5.57 -14.03 -1.96
C SER A 81 -5.97 -14.68 -0.64
N ALA A 82 -7.21 -14.45 -0.20
CA ALA A 82 -7.76 -15.08 0.99
C ALA A 82 -7.94 -16.59 0.79
N LYS A 83 -8.50 -17.02 -0.34
CA LYS A 83 -8.65 -18.44 -0.70
C LYS A 83 -7.31 -19.17 -0.71
N TRP A 84 -6.30 -18.59 -1.37
CA TRP A 84 -4.94 -19.16 -1.38
C TRP A 84 -4.35 -19.25 0.03
N ALA A 85 -4.54 -18.23 0.88
CA ALA A 85 -4.03 -18.24 2.24
C ALA A 85 -4.65 -19.37 3.07
N THR A 86 -5.95 -19.65 2.90
CA THR A 86 -6.64 -20.74 3.60
C THR A 86 -6.23 -22.14 3.12
N GLN A 87 -5.85 -22.30 1.84
CA GLN A 87 -5.41 -23.60 1.30
C GLN A 87 -4.11 -24.11 1.93
N LYS A 88 -3.26 -23.20 2.44
CA LYS A 88 -1.97 -23.53 3.08
C LYS A 88 -2.07 -23.86 4.57
N VAL A 89 -3.28 -23.86 5.14
CA VAL A 89 -3.54 -24.12 6.58
C VAL A 89 -4.03 -25.56 6.81
N LYS A 90 -3.99 -26.43 5.80
CA LYS A 90 -4.23 -27.88 5.94
C LYS A 90 -2.95 -28.65 6.21
#